data_AF-A0A074YVX1-F1
#
_entry.id   AF-A0A074YVX1-F1
#
_cell.length_a   1.000
_cell.length_b   1.000
_cell.length_c   1.000
_cell.angle_alpha   90.00
_cell.angle_beta   90.00
_cell.angle_gamma   90.00
#
_symmetry.space_group_name_H-M   'P 1'
#
loop_
_entity.id
_entity.type
_entity.pdbx_description
1 polymer ?
#
loop_
_entity_poly.entity_id
_entity_poly.type
_entity_poly.pdbx_seq_one_letter_code
_entity_poly.pdbx_strand_id
1 'polypeptide(L)'
;MALIRAFDFDLSEDSAMELTSAILETIPRWPVDKVFPFFDLLRCLVFYNKASLLIFEESHWDLLYNLSLGHAELPQANCLLVLRLLANTLAADAPNLLISKSAPPRSVVTVIGSSQKLVHLVDSTKFEICQRKQHQIALATLIHNLAVFSYLSTSSYPSNTDVPYLRILPSLCVRMGFSLLSLAPTHGPGGVTQFHPEAVSTLILGIGTALIAASHGDKNVQSEEMIKVHRIRLLASAVSTNNGSAEDELAAWESVRQVITYWSQSSACSLKIRDAASSLLRLME
;
A
#
# COMPACT_ATOMS: atom_id res chain seq x y z
N MET A 1 -5.06 -28.14 17.82
CA MET A 1 -3.73 -28.38 18.43
C MET A 1 -2.84 -29.26 17.55
N ALA A 2 -3.31 -30.37 16.96
CA ALA A 2 -2.48 -31.21 16.08
C ALA A 2 -2.05 -30.50 14.78
N LEU A 3 -2.94 -29.75 14.12
CA LEU A 3 -2.63 -29.01 12.89
C LEU A 3 -1.56 -27.91 13.06
N ILE A 4 -1.53 -27.21 14.20
CA ILE A 4 -0.54 -26.14 14.46
C ILE A 4 0.89 -26.70 14.57
N ARG A 5 1.03 -27.96 15.03
CA ARG A 5 2.33 -28.64 15.13
C ARG A 5 2.85 -29.14 13.77
N ALA A 6 2.02 -29.12 12.74
CA ALA A 6 2.36 -29.56 11.39
C ALA A 6 2.66 -28.38 10.44
N PHE A 7 2.75 -27.15 10.95
CA PHE A 7 3.07 -26.00 10.11
C PHE A 7 4.54 -26.04 9.66
N ASP A 8 4.73 -26.49 8.43
CA ASP A 8 5.95 -26.41 7.64
C ASP A 8 5.63 -25.76 6.28
N PHE A 9 6.63 -25.26 5.56
CA PHE A 9 6.46 -24.63 4.25
C PHE A 9 5.99 -25.62 3.16
N ASP A 10 6.03 -26.93 3.43
CA ASP A 10 5.58 -28.00 2.55
C ASP A 10 4.10 -28.41 2.77
N LEU A 11 3.29 -27.54 3.37
CA LEU A 11 1.85 -27.78 3.54
C LEU A 11 1.13 -27.93 2.19
N SER A 12 0.12 -28.80 2.14
CA SER A 12 -0.79 -28.87 0.98
C SER A 12 -1.83 -27.74 1.02
N GLU A 13 -2.39 -27.37 -0.15
CA GLU A 13 -3.49 -26.39 -0.25
C GLU A 13 -4.69 -26.74 0.64
N ASP A 14 -5.06 -28.03 0.72
CA ASP A 14 -6.19 -28.48 1.53
C ASP A 14 -5.89 -28.35 3.02
N SER A 15 -4.69 -28.76 3.46
CA SER A 15 -4.27 -28.61 4.86
C SER A 15 -4.14 -27.13 5.27
N ALA A 16 -3.69 -26.26 4.34
CA ALA A 16 -3.58 -24.83 4.60
C ALA A 16 -4.96 -24.19 4.74
N MET A 17 -5.91 -24.59 3.90
CA MET A 17 -7.31 -24.17 3.99
C MET A 17 -7.98 -24.63 5.30
N GLU A 18 -7.79 -25.89 5.70
CA GLU A 18 -8.31 -26.42 6.98
C GLU A 18 -7.74 -25.68 8.19
N LEU A 19 -6.42 -25.44 8.21
CA LEU A 19 -5.78 -24.65 9.26
C LEU A 19 -6.32 -23.21 9.29
N THR A 20 -6.48 -22.59 8.12
CA THR A 20 -7.04 -21.24 7.99
C THR A 20 -8.46 -21.16 8.55
N SER A 21 -9.32 -22.12 8.17
CA SER A 21 -10.69 -22.24 8.69
C SER A 21 -10.71 -22.37 10.22
N ALA A 22 -9.90 -23.28 10.78
CA ALA A 22 -9.81 -23.47 12.22
C ALA A 22 -9.30 -22.21 12.96
N ILE A 23 -8.39 -21.45 12.36
CA ILE A 23 -7.91 -20.18 12.91
C ILE A 23 -9.04 -19.15 12.92
N LEU A 24 -9.72 -18.95 11.78
CA LEU A 24 -10.79 -17.95 11.63
C LEU A 24 -11.97 -18.22 12.59
N GLU A 25 -12.31 -19.49 12.82
CA GLU A 25 -13.33 -19.88 13.81
C GLU A 25 -12.91 -19.61 15.26
N THR A 26 -11.60 -19.59 15.54
CA THR A 26 -11.04 -19.39 16.88
C THR A 26 -10.90 -17.92 17.24
N ILE A 27 -10.62 -17.06 16.25
CA ILE A 27 -10.38 -15.61 16.43
C ILE A 27 -11.46 -14.92 17.28
N PRO A 28 -12.78 -15.09 17.04
CA PRO A 28 -13.83 -14.43 17.81
C PRO A 28 -13.83 -14.76 19.32
N ARG A 29 -13.18 -15.86 19.72
CA ARG A 29 -13.14 -16.34 21.10
C ARG A 29 -11.97 -15.76 21.90
N TRP A 30 -11.10 -15.01 21.25
CA TRP A 30 -9.89 -14.45 21.87
C TRP A 30 -10.02 -12.95 22.11
N PRO A 31 -9.49 -12.44 23.23
CA PRO A 31 -9.35 -11.02 23.45
C PRO A 31 -8.56 -10.32 22.33
N VAL A 32 -8.97 -9.09 21.98
CA VAL A 32 -8.38 -8.30 20.88
C VAL A 32 -6.88 -8.06 21.05
N ASP A 33 -6.40 -7.96 22.29
CA ASP A 33 -4.99 -7.78 22.63
C ASP A 33 -4.14 -9.07 22.48
N LYS A 34 -4.79 -10.23 22.33
CA LYS A 34 -4.13 -11.55 22.32
C LYS A 34 -4.30 -12.34 21.02
N VAL A 35 -5.10 -11.83 20.09
CA VAL A 35 -5.41 -12.48 18.81
C VAL A 35 -4.26 -12.37 17.78
N PHE A 36 -3.29 -11.48 18.00
CA PHE A 36 -2.19 -11.21 17.05
C PHE A 36 -1.43 -12.46 16.55
N PRO A 37 -1.22 -13.55 17.33
CA PRO A 37 -0.55 -14.74 16.80
C PRO A 37 -1.32 -15.38 15.64
N PHE A 38 -2.65 -15.29 15.64
CA PHE A 38 -3.46 -15.76 14.52
C PHE A 38 -3.26 -14.91 13.27
N PHE A 39 -3.20 -13.58 13.41
CA PHE A 39 -2.86 -12.69 12.30
C PHE A 39 -1.47 -13.00 11.72
N ASP A 40 -0.51 -13.37 12.57
CA ASP A 40 0.85 -13.75 12.15
C ASP A 40 0.85 -15.04 11.32
N LEU A 41 0.02 -16.02 11.69
CA LEU A 41 -0.19 -17.24 10.90
C LEU A 41 -0.93 -16.94 9.59
N LEU A 42 -2.00 -16.14 9.63
CA LEU A 42 -2.80 -15.82 8.44
C LEU A 42 -1.96 -15.11 7.36
N ARG A 43 -1.06 -14.19 7.74
CA ARG A 43 -0.17 -13.54 6.76
C ARG A 43 0.81 -14.50 6.07
N CYS A 44 1.08 -15.67 6.66
CA CYS A 44 1.89 -16.72 6.05
C CYS A 44 1.03 -17.66 5.20
N LEU A 45 -0.19 -17.96 5.66
CA LEU A 45 -1.14 -18.82 4.96
C LEU A 45 -1.69 -18.21 3.66
N VAL A 46 -1.65 -16.88 3.52
CA VAL A 46 -2.12 -16.19 2.31
C VAL A 46 -1.37 -16.55 1.03
N PHE A 47 -0.22 -17.24 1.12
CA PHE A 47 0.51 -17.75 -0.04
C PHE A 47 -0.12 -19.02 -0.64
N TYR A 48 -1.07 -19.65 0.06
CA TYR A 48 -1.89 -20.75 -0.46
C TYR A 48 -3.19 -20.17 -1.01
N ASN A 49 -3.52 -20.50 -2.26
CA ASN A 49 -4.61 -19.87 -2.99
C ASN A 49 -5.96 -20.09 -2.29
N LYS A 50 -6.26 -21.32 -1.84
CA LYS A 50 -7.52 -21.64 -1.16
C LYS A 50 -7.63 -20.91 0.18
N ALA A 51 -6.52 -20.84 0.92
CA ALA A 51 -6.46 -20.12 2.19
C ALA A 51 -6.65 -18.61 1.99
N SER A 52 -5.99 -18.02 0.99
CA SER A 52 -6.16 -16.60 0.66
C SER A 52 -7.61 -16.26 0.34
N LEU A 53 -8.28 -17.05 -0.50
CA LEU A 53 -9.69 -16.84 -0.82
C LEU A 53 -10.57 -16.90 0.43
N LEU A 54 -10.34 -17.87 1.33
CA LEU A 54 -11.09 -18.02 2.58
C LEU A 54 -10.87 -16.84 3.55
N ILE A 55 -9.63 -16.35 3.69
CA ILE A 55 -9.29 -15.20 4.54
C ILE A 55 -10.05 -13.94 4.11
N PHE A 56 -10.19 -13.75 2.80
CA PHE A 56 -10.82 -12.57 2.20
C PHE A 56 -12.30 -12.76 1.84
N GLU A 57 -12.93 -13.84 2.31
CA GLU A 57 -14.40 -13.90 2.36
C GLU A 57 -14.93 -12.76 3.22
N GLU A 58 -16.06 -12.19 2.84
CA GLU A 58 -16.59 -10.94 3.41
C GLU A 58 -16.75 -10.98 4.93
N SER A 59 -17.37 -12.05 5.47
CA SER A 59 -17.54 -12.24 6.91
C SER A 59 -16.22 -12.32 7.67
N HIS A 60 -15.22 -13.02 7.11
CA HIS A 60 -13.90 -13.18 7.73
C HIS A 60 -13.11 -11.88 7.64
N TRP A 61 -13.12 -11.22 6.48
CA TRP A 61 -12.41 -9.96 6.29
C TRP A 61 -12.97 -8.85 7.19
N ASP A 62 -14.29 -8.73 7.30
CA ASP A 62 -14.91 -7.73 8.16
C ASP A 62 -14.54 -7.95 9.64
N LEU A 63 -14.51 -9.20 10.09
CA LEU A 63 -14.02 -9.56 11.43
C LEU A 63 -12.56 -9.13 11.61
N LEU A 64 -11.67 -9.52 10.70
CA LEU A 64 -10.24 -9.21 10.78
C LEU A 64 -9.99 -7.69 10.74
N TYR A 65 -10.71 -6.97 9.90
CA TYR A 65 -10.66 -5.51 9.78
C TYR A 65 -11.08 -4.84 11.09
N ASN A 66 -12.22 -5.25 11.67
CA ASN A 66 -12.74 -4.67 12.92
C ASN A 66 -11.87 -4.97 14.15
N LEU A 67 -11.07 -6.04 14.11
CA LEU A 67 -10.07 -6.36 15.14
C LEU A 67 -8.73 -5.63 14.95
N SER A 68 -8.57 -4.88 13.87
CA SER A 68 -7.30 -4.25 13.48
C SER A 68 -7.50 -2.80 13.02
N LEU A 69 -7.54 -2.55 11.72
CA LEU A 69 -7.58 -1.22 11.09
C LEU A 69 -8.89 -0.46 11.35
N GLY A 70 -9.99 -1.18 11.56
CA GLY A 70 -11.30 -0.63 11.89
C GLY A 70 -11.56 -0.45 13.38
N HIS A 71 -10.66 -0.93 14.24
CA HIS A 71 -10.84 -0.86 15.69
C HIS A 71 -10.57 0.55 16.20
N ALA A 72 -11.43 1.07 17.08
CA ALA A 72 -11.33 2.45 17.58
C ALA A 72 -9.98 2.77 18.26
N GLU A 73 -9.42 1.80 18.99
CA GLU A 73 -8.13 1.95 19.68
C GLU A 73 -6.90 1.54 18.85
N LEU A 74 -7.10 1.12 17.59
CA LEU A 74 -6.05 0.64 16.68
C LEU A 74 -5.03 -0.32 17.33
N PRO A 75 -5.41 -1.57 17.67
CA PRO A 75 -4.53 -2.55 18.29
C PRO A 75 -3.28 -2.79 17.44
N GLN A 76 -2.13 -2.42 17.98
CA GLN A 76 -0.97 -2.12 17.17
C GLN A 76 -0.30 -3.37 16.57
N ALA A 77 -0.32 -4.49 17.29
CA ALA A 77 0.15 -5.77 16.78
C ALA A 77 -0.76 -6.27 15.65
N ASN A 78 -2.07 -6.20 15.84
CA ASN A 78 -3.05 -6.61 14.82
C ASN A 78 -2.93 -5.70 13.57
N CYS A 79 -2.82 -4.38 13.76
CA CYS A 79 -2.60 -3.42 12.67
C CYS A 79 -1.35 -3.76 11.86
N LEU A 80 -0.20 -3.97 12.52
CA LEU A 80 1.05 -4.36 11.83
C LEU A 80 0.87 -5.64 11.01
N LEU A 81 0.23 -6.65 11.58
CA LEU A 81 0.09 -7.96 10.94
C LEU A 81 -0.96 -7.94 9.82
N VAL A 82 -2.01 -7.13 9.92
CA VAL A 82 -2.96 -6.93 8.82
C VAL A 82 -2.34 -6.15 7.67
N LEU A 83 -1.52 -5.12 7.94
CA LEU A 83 -0.76 -4.46 6.88
C LEU A 83 0.15 -5.45 6.14
N ARG A 84 0.83 -6.34 6.87
CA ARG A 84 1.65 -7.41 6.29
C ARG A 84 0.82 -8.45 5.54
N LEU A 85 -0.35 -8.84 6.06
CA LEU A 85 -1.28 -9.74 5.38
C LEU A 85 -1.68 -9.16 4.02
N LEU A 86 -2.16 -7.91 3.97
CA LEU A 86 -2.54 -7.23 2.74
C LEU A 86 -1.39 -7.14 1.73
N ALA A 87 -0.18 -6.81 2.21
CA ALA A 87 1.01 -6.73 1.36
C ALA A 87 1.38 -8.10 0.78
N ASN A 88 1.32 -9.16 1.59
CA ASN A 88 1.59 -10.53 1.19
C ASN A 88 0.55 -11.05 0.20
N THR A 89 -0.74 -10.71 0.37
CA THR A 89 -1.80 -11.06 -0.59
C THR A 89 -1.47 -10.55 -2.00
N LEU A 90 -1.02 -9.29 -2.12
CA LEU A 90 -0.62 -8.74 -3.42
C LEU A 90 0.59 -9.48 -3.98
N ALA A 91 1.56 -9.84 -3.14
CA ALA A 91 2.73 -10.60 -3.61
C ALA A 91 2.37 -12.01 -4.07
N ALA A 92 1.43 -12.69 -3.40
CA ALA A 92 1.02 -14.05 -3.69
C ALA A 92 0.06 -14.13 -4.91
N ASP A 93 -0.99 -13.32 -4.91
CA ASP A 93 -2.12 -13.50 -5.83
C ASP A 93 -2.05 -12.61 -7.07
N ALA A 94 -1.39 -11.45 -7.00
CA ALA A 94 -1.32 -10.53 -8.14
C ALA A 94 -0.57 -11.08 -9.36
N PRO A 95 0.54 -11.83 -9.23
CA PRO A 95 1.22 -12.40 -10.40
C PRO A 95 0.31 -13.32 -11.24
N ASN A 96 -0.58 -14.09 -10.59
CA ASN A 96 -1.49 -15.02 -11.26
C ASN A 96 -2.49 -14.29 -12.19
N LEU A 97 -2.87 -13.06 -11.83
CA LEU A 97 -3.69 -12.19 -12.67
C LEU A 97 -2.98 -11.83 -13.97
N LEU A 98 -1.71 -11.45 -13.87
CA LEU A 98 -0.92 -10.96 -15.01
C LEU A 98 -0.67 -12.06 -16.04
N ILE A 99 -0.62 -13.32 -15.59
CA ILE A 99 -0.39 -14.49 -16.45
C ILE A 99 -1.70 -14.97 -17.08
N SER A 100 -2.77 -15.09 -16.30
CA SER A 100 -3.99 -15.79 -16.75
C SER A 100 -4.97 -14.91 -17.54
N LYS A 101 -4.82 -13.58 -17.50
CA LYS A 101 -5.80 -12.60 -18.02
C LYS A 101 -7.25 -12.85 -17.53
N SER A 102 -7.40 -13.63 -16.46
CA SER A 102 -8.68 -13.95 -15.85
C SER A 102 -9.15 -12.84 -14.91
N ALA A 103 -10.37 -12.93 -14.39
CA ALA A 103 -10.84 -11.97 -13.40
C ALA A 103 -9.94 -11.99 -12.16
N PRO A 104 -9.69 -10.84 -11.50
CA PRO A 104 -8.89 -10.81 -10.28
C PRO A 104 -9.44 -11.71 -9.18
N PRO A 105 -8.56 -12.46 -8.48
CA PRO A 105 -8.95 -13.18 -7.28
C PRO A 105 -9.66 -12.24 -6.32
N ARG A 106 -10.70 -12.74 -5.63
CA ARG A 106 -11.48 -11.96 -4.67
C ARG A 106 -10.58 -11.31 -3.60
N SER A 107 -9.53 -12.01 -3.18
CA SER A 107 -8.50 -11.51 -2.26
C SER A 107 -7.87 -10.20 -2.74
N VAL A 108 -7.42 -10.15 -3.99
CA VAL A 108 -6.83 -8.96 -4.62
C VAL A 108 -7.86 -7.84 -4.75
N VAL A 109 -9.10 -8.15 -5.16
CA VAL A 109 -10.19 -7.17 -5.22
C VAL A 109 -10.46 -6.55 -3.86
N THR A 110 -10.51 -7.36 -2.79
CA THR A 110 -10.72 -6.88 -1.42
C THR A 110 -9.58 -5.97 -0.95
N VAL A 111 -8.32 -6.32 -1.25
CA VAL A 111 -7.16 -5.48 -0.90
C VAL A 111 -7.24 -4.12 -1.62
N ILE A 112 -7.53 -4.12 -2.93
CA ILE A 112 -7.67 -2.88 -3.72
C ILE A 112 -8.86 -2.07 -3.23
N GLY A 113 -10.01 -2.69 -2.98
CA GLY A 113 -11.20 -2.02 -2.45
C GLY A 113 -10.94 -1.39 -1.08
N SER A 114 -10.05 -1.98 -0.28
CA SER A 114 -9.64 -1.44 1.02
C SER A 114 -8.70 -0.23 0.92
N SER A 115 -8.10 0.05 -0.24
CA SER A 115 -7.16 1.17 -0.43
C SER A 115 -7.77 2.54 -0.12
N GLN A 116 -9.06 2.75 -0.40
CA GLN A 116 -9.76 3.99 -0.05
C GLN A 116 -9.85 4.16 1.48
N LYS A 117 -10.21 3.08 2.20
CA LYS A 117 -10.23 3.09 3.68
C LYS A 117 -8.83 3.31 4.25
N LEU A 118 -7.81 2.75 3.62
CA LEU A 118 -6.41 2.93 4.02
C LEU A 118 -5.95 4.39 3.88
N VAL A 119 -6.36 5.12 2.84
CA VAL A 119 -6.06 6.55 2.72
C VAL A 119 -6.58 7.32 3.94
N HIS A 120 -7.85 7.09 4.30
CA HIS A 120 -8.45 7.73 5.48
C HIS A 120 -7.73 7.36 6.77
N LEU A 121 -7.36 6.08 6.92
CA LEU A 121 -6.60 5.60 8.08
C LEU A 121 -5.22 6.27 8.15
N VAL A 122 -4.49 6.36 7.03
CA VAL A 122 -3.18 7.03 6.99
C VAL A 122 -3.34 8.48 7.39
N ASP A 123 -4.31 9.19 6.83
CA ASP A 123 -4.52 10.60 7.16
C ASP A 123 -4.86 10.82 8.65
N SER A 124 -5.61 9.91 9.28
CA SER A 124 -5.98 10.01 10.71
C SER A 124 -4.91 9.51 11.68
N THR A 125 -4.07 8.54 11.28
CA THR A 125 -3.16 7.82 12.20
C THR A 125 -1.67 7.92 11.83
N LYS A 126 -1.31 8.70 10.79
CA LYS A 126 0.07 8.82 10.32
C LYS A 126 1.09 9.16 11.40
N PHE A 127 0.73 9.96 12.41
CA PHE A 127 1.64 10.27 13.52
C PHE A 127 1.95 9.03 14.37
N GLU A 128 0.96 8.19 14.66
CA GLU A 128 1.13 6.95 15.42
C GLU A 128 1.93 5.91 14.63
N ILE A 129 1.62 5.77 13.33
CA ILE A 129 2.32 4.88 12.41
C ILE A 129 3.79 5.31 12.27
N CYS A 130 4.05 6.61 12.13
CA CYS A 130 5.39 7.15 12.00
C CYS A 130 6.23 7.08 13.28
N GLN A 131 5.67 6.75 14.44
CA GLN A 131 6.47 6.45 15.63
C GLN A 131 7.01 5.01 15.62
N ARG A 132 6.50 4.13 14.75
CA ARG A 132 6.77 2.69 14.78
C ARG A 132 7.41 2.20 13.49
N LYS A 133 8.72 1.96 13.53
CA LYS A 133 9.52 1.58 12.34
C LYS A 133 8.95 0.37 11.59
N GLN A 134 8.44 -0.64 12.29
CA GLN A 134 7.86 -1.83 11.67
C GLN A 134 6.56 -1.54 10.90
N HIS A 135 5.72 -0.65 11.43
CA HIS A 135 4.50 -0.20 10.76
C HIS A 135 4.82 0.64 9.53
N GLN A 136 5.82 1.52 9.62
CA GLN A 136 6.30 2.29 8.46
C GLN A 136 6.73 1.36 7.33
N ILE A 137 7.51 0.31 7.62
CA ILE A 137 7.94 -0.67 6.61
C ILE A 137 6.72 -1.39 6.02
N ALA A 138 5.86 -1.96 6.86
CA ALA A 138 4.70 -2.73 6.38
C ALA A 138 3.76 -1.90 5.50
N LEU A 139 3.46 -0.65 5.92
CA LEU A 139 2.63 0.26 5.14
C LEU A 139 3.32 0.70 3.84
N ALA A 140 4.61 1.03 3.88
CA ALA A 140 5.37 1.37 2.68
C ALA A 140 5.38 0.22 1.67
N THR A 141 5.60 -1.02 2.13
CA THR A 141 5.54 -2.22 1.29
C THR A 141 4.16 -2.42 0.70
N LEU A 142 3.08 -2.23 1.46
CA LEU A 142 1.71 -2.32 0.94
C LEU A 142 1.46 -1.27 -0.16
N ILE A 143 1.80 0.00 0.08
CA ILE A 143 1.65 1.08 -0.90
C ILE A 143 2.46 0.79 -2.17
N HIS A 144 3.69 0.31 -2.01
CA HIS A 144 4.53 -0.07 -3.15
C HIS A 144 3.94 -1.24 -3.94
N ASN A 145 3.46 -2.30 -3.27
CA ASN A 145 2.85 -3.45 -3.94
C ASN A 145 1.57 -3.05 -4.69
N LEU A 146 0.76 -2.13 -4.15
CA LEU A 146 -0.40 -1.56 -4.85
C LEU A 146 0.02 -0.76 -6.09
N ALA A 147 1.08 0.03 -6.00
CA ALA A 147 1.62 0.79 -7.13
C ALA A 147 2.17 -0.13 -8.24
N VAL A 148 2.93 -1.16 -7.87
CA VAL A 148 3.44 -2.19 -8.78
C VAL A 148 2.29 -2.93 -9.44
N PHE A 149 1.28 -3.32 -8.66
CA PHE A 149 0.08 -3.96 -9.19
C PHE A 149 -0.63 -3.09 -10.23
N SER A 150 -0.81 -1.81 -9.93
CA SER A 150 -1.39 -0.85 -10.86
C SER A 150 -0.56 -0.75 -12.14
N TYR A 151 0.76 -0.59 -12.03
CA TYR A 151 1.69 -0.54 -13.16
C TYR A 151 1.57 -1.77 -14.06
N LEU A 152 1.66 -2.97 -13.49
CA LEU A 152 1.58 -4.22 -14.25
C LEU A 152 0.20 -4.43 -14.88
N SER A 153 -0.86 -3.94 -14.24
CA SER A 153 -2.22 -4.02 -14.78
C SER A 153 -2.40 -3.16 -16.05
N THR A 154 -1.64 -2.07 -16.21
CA THR A 154 -1.73 -1.20 -17.40
C THR A 154 -1.36 -1.91 -18.71
N SER A 155 -0.40 -2.85 -18.65
CA SER A 155 0.02 -3.64 -19.81
C SER A 155 -0.89 -4.84 -20.10
N SER A 156 -1.54 -5.39 -19.08
CA SER A 156 -2.27 -6.66 -19.19
C SER A 156 -3.77 -6.50 -19.44
N TYR A 157 -4.36 -5.37 -19.01
CA TYR A 157 -5.81 -5.09 -19.15
C TYR A 157 -6.02 -3.76 -19.89
N PRO A 158 -6.01 -3.75 -21.23
CA PRO A 158 -6.25 -2.55 -22.03
C PRO A 158 -7.75 -2.21 -22.12
N SER A 159 -8.46 -2.19 -21.01
CA SER A 159 -9.78 -1.57 -20.87
C SER A 159 -10.18 -1.56 -19.41
N ASN A 160 -10.28 -0.35 -18.89
CA ASN A 160 -10.46 0.02 -17.50
C ASN A 160 -11.87 -0.30 -16.95
N THR A 161 -12.61 -1.24 -17.53
CA THR A 161 -14.07 -1.43 -17.28
C THR A 161 -14.40 -2.42 -16.17
N ASP A 162 -13.58 -3.43 -15.95
CA ASP A 162 -14.01 -4.56 -15.09
C ASP A 162 -13.64 -4.36 -13.61
N VAL A 163 -12.70 -3.46 -13.31
CA VAL A 163 -12.35 -3.07 -11.93
C VAL A 163 -12.17 -1.55 -11.85
N PRO A 164 -13.24 -0.77 -11.58
CA PRO A 164 -13.16 0.69 -11.56
C PRO A 164 -12.16 1.23 -10.53
N TYR A 165 -11.90 0.49 -9.45
CA TYR A 165 -10.93 0.85 -8.41
C TYR A 165 -9.48 0.90 -8.92
N LEU A 166 -9.14 0.18 -9.98
CA LEU A 166 -7.78 0.23 -10.57
C LEU A 166 -7.44 1.61 -11.15
N ARG A 167 -8.45 2.34 -11.64
CA ARG A 167 -8.27 3.67 -12.25
C ARG A 167 -7.71 4.69 -11.27
N ILE A 168 -8.20 4.64 -10.03
CA ILE A 168 -7.87 5.62 -9.00
C ILE A 168 -6.67 5.17 -8.15
N LEU A 169 -6.28 3.91 -8.24
CA LEU A 169 -5.24 3.32 -7.39
C LEU A 169 -3.90 4.07 -7.44
N PRO A 170 -3.39 4.54 -8.60
CA PRO A 170 -2.21 5.39 -8.64
C PRO A 170 -2.32 6.64 -7.76
N SER A 171 -3.45 7.36 -7.85
CA SER A 171 -3.69 8.57 -7.07
C SER A 171 -3.75 8.29 -5.57
N LEU A 172 -4.38 7.18 -5.17
CA LEU A 172 -4.42 6.76 -3.75
C LEU A 172 -3.02 6.41 -3.22
N CYS A 173 -2.18 5.74 -4.01
CA CYS A 173 -0.80 5.41 -3.63
C CYS A 173 0.05 6.67 -3.46
N VAL A 174 -0.06 7.61 -4.39
CA VAL A 174 0.60 8.92 -4.32
C VAL A 174 0.16 9.67 -3.06
N ARG A 175 -1.15 9.76 -2.80
CA ARG A 175 -1.70 10.44 -1.62
C ARG A 175 -1.18 9.85 -0.31
N MET A 176 -1.26 8.53 -0.13
CA MET A 176 -0.74 7.88 1.08
C MET A 176 0.77 8.10 1.24
N GLY A 177 1.53 7.95 0.15
CA GLY A 177 2.97 8.12 0.17
C GLY A 177 3.40 9.53 0.58
N PHE A 178 2.79 10.57 -0.01
CA PHE A 178 3.08 11.95 0.36
C PHE A 178 2.55 12.35 1.72
N SER A 179 1.40 11.82 2.16
CA SER A 179 0.88 12.07 3.52
C SER A 179 1.89 11.62 4.59
N LEU A 180 2.66 10.55 4.33
CA LEU A 180 3.74 10.09 5.20
C LEU A 180 5.05 10.88 5.02
N LEU A 181 5.52 11.04 3.77
CA LEU A 181 6.80 11.70 3.48
C LEU A 181 6.82 13.19 3.87
N SER A 182 5.65 13.85 3.88
CA SER A 182 5.50 15.26 4.26
C SER A 182 5.68 15.51 5.76
N LEU A 183 5.70 14.48 6.60
CA LEU A 183 5.90 14.63 8.04
C LEU A 183 7.35 14.92 8.42
N ALA A 184 8.34 14.41 7.69
CA ALA A 184 9.74 14.65 8.06
C ALA A 184 10.15 16.14 7.93
N PRO A 185 9.80 16.86 6.84
CA PRO A 185 10.12 18.28 6.72
C PRO A 185 9.62 19.17 7.86
N THR A 186 8.49 18.83 8.50
CA THR A 186 7.93 19.63 9.61
C THR A 186 8.80 19.61 10.87
N HIS A 187 9.73 18.66 10.94
CA HIS A 187 10.71 18.52 12.02
C HIS A 187 12.12 19.01 11.65
N GLY A 188 12.25 19.71 10.51
CA GLY A 188 13.53 20.20 10.01
C GLY A 188 14.54 19.07 9.72
N PRO A 189 15.86 19.34 9.74
CA PRO A 189 16.88 18.35 9.36
C PRO A 189 16.85 17.05 10.17
N GLY A 190 16.37 17.11 11.43
CA GLY A 190 16.26 15.94 12.30
C GLY A 190 15.11 14.98 11.94
N GLY A 191 14.15 15.43 11.11
CA GLY A 191 12.97 14.65 10.74
C GLY A 191 13.29 13.34 10.04
N VAL A 192 14.41 13.25 9.31
CA VAL A 192 14.87 12.00 8.65
C VAL A 192 14.96 10.84 9.64
N THR A 193 15.42 11.09 10.87
CA THR A 193 15.65 10.07 11.90
C THR A 193 14.35 9.44 12.42
N GLN A 194 13.21 10.12 12.24
CA GLN A 194 11.89 9.59 12.61
C GLN A 194 11.43 8.47 11.68
N PHE A 195 12.02 8.34 10.50
CA PHE A 195 11.65 7.33 9.51
C PHE A 195 12.64 6.17 9.44
N HIS A 196 12.17 4.99 9.07
CA HIS A 196 13.02 3.86 8.73
C HIS A 196 13.52 4.07 7.30
N PRO A 197 14.85 3.97 7.04
CA PRO A 197 15.40 4.25 5.72
C PRO A 197 14.76 3.42 4.60
N GLU A 198 14.49 2.14 4.87
CA GLU A 198 13.84 1.27 3.88
C GLU A 198 12.40 1.70 3.59
N ALA A 199 11.64 2.12 4.61
CA ALA A 199 10.28 2.60 4.40
C ALA A 199 10.27 3.84 3.49
N VAL A 200 11.18 4.80 3.73
CA VAL A 200 11.32 5.99 2.88
C VAL A 200 11.66 5.60 1.44
N SER A 201 12.65 4.73 1.25
CA SER A 201 13.04 4.29 -0.08
C SER A 201 11.90 3.58 -0.81
N THR A 202 11.16 2.72 -0.12
CA THR A 202 10.02 1.98 -0.68
C THR A 202 8.85 2.92 -1.01
N LEU A 203 8.58 3.94 -0.18
CA LEU A 203 7.56 4.95 -0.47
C LEU A 203 7.91 5.76 -1.72
N ILE A 204 9.14 6.27 -1.83
CA ILE A 204 9.59 7.04 -3.00
C ILE A 204 9.48 6.20 -4.27
N LEU A 205 9.91 4.93 -4.21
CA LEU A 205 9.80 4.01 -5.34
C LEU A 205 8.33 3.75 -5.69
N GLY A 206 7.47 3.46 -4.71
CA GLY A 206 6.03 3.26 -4.91
C GLY A 206 5.34 4.46 -5.55
N ILE A 207 5.66 5.68 -5.10
CA ILE A 207 5.13 6.93 -5.71
C ILE A 207 5.57 7.02 -7.18
N GLY A 208 6.86 6.82 -7.47
CA GLY A 208 7.36 6.83 -8.84
C GLY A 208 6.66 5.79 -9.73
N THR A 209 6.51 4.56 -9.24
CA THR A 209 5.80 3.49 -9.94
C THR A 209 4.34 3.86 -10.21
N ALA A 210 3.64 4.45 -9.25
CA ALA A 210 2.26 4.89 -9.41
C ALA A 210 2.12 6.00 -10.47
N LEU A 211 3.03 6.99 -10.47
CA LEU A 211 3.05 8.05 -11.49
C LEU A 211 3.29 7.49 -12.90
N ILE A 212 4.20 6.52 -13.04
CA ILE A 212 4.45 5.83 -14.31
C ILE A 212 3.20 5.08 -14.76
N ALA A 213 2.56 4.32 -13.85
CA ALA A 213 1.33 3.58 -14.13
C ALA A 213 0.22 4.48 -14.67
N ALA A 214 -0.04 5.61 -14.01
CA ALA A 214 -1.05 6.56 -14.46
C ALA A 214 -0.75 7.14 -15.85
N SER A 215 0.53 7.35 -16.17
CA SER A 215 0.95 7.93 -17.45
C SER A 215 0.91 6.94 -18.62
N HIS A 216 1.09 5.64 -18.36
CA HIS A 216 1.10 4.61 -19.42
C HIS A 216 -0.30 4.22 -19.90
N GLY A 217 -1.34 4.53 -19.12
CA GLY A 217 -2.73 4.23 -19.47
C GLY A 217 -3.41 5.21 -20.42
N ASP A 218 -2.82 6.39 -20.66
CA ASP A 218 -3.46 7.47 -21.43
C ASP A 218 -2.91 7.58 -22.86
N LYS A 219 -3.66 7.01 -23.82
CA LYS A 219 -3.32 7.02 -25.24
C LYS A 219 -3.30 8.44 -25.87
N ASN A 220 -3.82 9.44 -25.16
CA ASN A 220 -3.87 10.83 -25.63
C ASN A 220 -2.63 11.64 -25.26
N VAL A 221 -1.74 11.10 -24.41
CA VAL A 221 -0.52 11.77 -23.97
C VAL A 221 0.64 11.32 -24.87
N GLN A 222 0.96 12.12 -25.88
CA GLN A 222 1.87 11.71 -26.97
C GLN A 222 3.29 12.32 -26.89
N SER A 223 3.50 13.39 -26.10
CA SER A 223 4.84 13.97 -25.88
C SER A 223 5.33 13.78 -24.46
N GLU A 224 6.65 13.79 -24.28
CA GLU A 224 7.28 13.69 -22.96
C GLU A 224 6.87 14.84 -22.04
N GLU A 225 6.73 16.08 -22.55
CA GLU A 225 6.25 17.19 -21.72
C GLU A 225 4.80 17.00 -21.29
N MET A 226 3.93 16.45 -22.15
CA MET A 226 2.54 16.15 -21.76
C MET A 226 2.48 15.08 -20.67
N ILE A 227 3.37 14.08 -20.72
CA ILE A 227 3.50 13.06 -19.66
C ILE A 227 3.92 13.71 -18.34
N LYS A 228 4.91 14.60 -18.36
CA LYS A 228 5.38 15.33 -17.17
C LYS A 228 4.25 16.18 -16.57
N VAL A 229 3.56 16.96 -17.39
CA VAL A 229 2.40 17.78 -16.94
C VAL A 229 1.29 16.91 -16.37
N HIS A 230 0.98 15.76 -16.99
CA HIS A 230 -0.02 14.84 -16.47
C HIS A 230 0.36 14.31 -15.07
N ARG A 231 1.62 13.90 -14.89
CA ARG A 231 2.14 13.44 -13.59
C ARG A 231 2.02 14.53 -12.54
N ILE A 232 2.45 15.76 -12.84
CA ILE A 232 2.35 16.90 -11.93
C ILE A 232 0.90 17.14 -11.50
N ARG A 233 -0.04 17.15 -12.45
CA ARG A 233 -1.47 17.33 -12.14
C ARG A 233 -2.05 16.20 -11.28
N LEU A 234 -1.69 14.95 -11.57
CA LEU A 234 -2.12 13.82 -10.76
C LEU A 234 -1.58 13.93 -9.33
N LEU A 235 -0.34 14.39 -9.19
CA LEU A 235 0.30 14.58 -7.90
C LEU A 235 -0.35 15.73 -7.11
N ALA A 236 -0.52 16.89 -7.75
CA ALA A 236 -1.18 18.04 -7.15
C ALA A 236 -2.62 17.73 -6.70
N SER A 237 -3.39 17.03 -7.55
CA SER A 237 -4.76 16.61 -7.20
C SER A 237 -4.82 15.54 -6.11
N ALA A 238 -3.84 14.64 -6.05
CA ALA A 238 -3.77 13.62 -4.99
C ALA A 238 -3.43 14.22 -3.61
N VAL A 239 -2.68 15.33 -3.57
CA VAL A 239 -2.22 15.98 -2.33
C VAL A 239 -3.13 17.14 -1.92
N SER A 240 -3.86 17.76 -2.84
CA SER A 240 -4.78 18.86 -2.51
C SER A 240 -5.92 18.36 -1.63
N THR A 241 -6.13 19.06 -0.51
CA THR A 241 -7.22 18.77 0.45
C THR A 241 -8.55 19.42 0.06
N ASN A 242 -8.57 20.30 -0.95
CA ASN A 242 -9.74 21.10 -1.33
C ASN A 242 -10.09 20.94 -2.83
N ASN A 243 -11.39 21.00 -3.12
CA ASN A 243 -11.95 20.86 -4.46
C ASN A 243 -11.45 21.95 -5.45
N GLY A 244 -10.35 21.65 -6.15
CA GLY A 244 -10.23 21.86 -7.60
C GLY A 244 -10.08 23.28 -8.13
N SER A 245 -9.46 24.23 -7.42
CA SER A 245 -9.00 25.47 -8.07
C SER A 245 -7.61 25.28 -8.69
N ALA A 246 -7.35 25.89 -9.85
CA ALA A 246 -6.05 25.79 -10.52
C ALA A 246 -4.91 26.49 -9.73
N GLU A 247 -5.23 27.48 -8.90
CA GLU A 247 -4.27 28.10 -7.97
C GLU A 247 -3.87 27.13 -6.85
N ASP A 248 -4.80 26.27 -6.39
CA ASP A 248 -4.50 25.22 -5.41
C ASP A 248 -3.60 24.13 -6.00
N GLU A 249 -3.69 23.83 -7.30
CA GLU A 249 -2.83 22.81 -7.93
C GLU A 249 -1.36 23.24 -7.99
N LEU A 250 -1.07 24.50 -8.31
CA LEU A 250 0.30 25.01 -8.34
C LEU A 250 0.90 25.05 -6.93
N ALA A 251 0.12 25.48 -5.93
CA ALA A 251 0.55 25.49 -4.54
C ALA A 251 0.77 24.06 -4.00
N ALA A 252 -0.10 23.12 -4.37
CA ALA A 252 0.05 21.71 -4.02
C ALA A 252 1.30 21.10 -4.67
N TRP A 253 1.56 21.40 -5.94
CA TRP A 253 2.79 20.98 -6.61
C TRP A 253 4.04 21.54 -5.93
N GLU A 254 4.06 22.83 -5.60
CA GLU A 254 5.22 23.45 -4.94
C GLU A 254 5.48 22.82 -3.55
N SER A 255 4.42 22.54 -2.79
CA SER A 255 4.52 21.79 -1.52
C SER A 255 5.12 20.40 -1.71
N VAL A 256 4.64 19.65 -2.72
CA VAL A 256 5.18 18.34 -3.09
C VAL A 256 6.66 18.44 -3.47
N ARG A 257 7.01 19.41 -4.31
CA ARG A 257 8.39 19.64 -4.76
C ARG A 257 9.31 19.91 -3.58
N GLN A 258 8.88 20.70 -2.60
CA GLN A 258 9.62 20.95 -1.37
C GLN A 258 9.85 19.68 -0.56
N VAL A 259 8.83 18.82 -0.41
CA VAL A 259 8.98 17.53 0.28
C VAL A 259 10.01 16.64 -0.41
N ILE A 260 9.96 16.49 -1.73
CA ILE A 260 10.91 15.63 -2.45
C ILE A 260 12.32 16.23 -2.40
N THR A 261 12.43 17.56 -2.51
CA THR A 261 13.71 18.29 -2.39
C THR A 261 14.34 18.10 -1.02
N TYR A 262 13.54 18.12 0.05
CA TYR A 262 14.01 17.80 1.39
C TYR A 262 14.64 16.40 1.45
N TRP A 263 13.99 15.38 0.88
CA TRP A 263 14.50 14.01 0.88
C TRP A 263 15.74 13.83 -0.03
N SER A 264 15.83 14.57 -1.14
CA SER A 264 16.96 14.50 -2.06
C SER A 264 18.20 15.23 -1.55
N GLN A 265 18.02 16.35 -0.83
CA GLN A 265 19.11 17.23 -0.41
C GLN A 265 19.54 17.04 1.06
N SER A 266 18.71 16.44 1.91
CA SER A 266 19.07 16.23 3.31
C SER A 266 20.31 15.33 3.44
N SER A 267 21.36 15.86 4.07
CA SER A 267 22.61 15.13 4.31
C SER A 267 22.47 13.95 5.28
N ALA A 268 21.39 13.93 6.08
CA ALA A 268 21.05 12.83 6.98
C ALA A 268 20.48 11.61 6.23
N CYS A 269 20.05 11.77 4.98
CA CYS A 269 19.56 10.67 4.16
C CYS A 269 20.71 9.82 3.61
N SER A 270 20.47 8.51 3.52
CA SER A 270 21.36 7.62 2.77
C SER A 270 21.41 7.99 1.28
N LEU A 271 22.50 7.63 0.60
CA LEU A 271 22.65 7.86 -0.84
C LEU A 271 21.47 7.26 -1.65
N LYS A 272 21.05 6.02 -1.31
CA LYS A 272 19.89 5.34 -1.90
C LYS A 272 18.63 6.20 -1.89
N ILE A 273 18.32 6.85 -0.76
CA ILE A 273 17.13 7.71 -0.61
C ILE A 273 17.29 8.98 -1.43
N ARG A 274 18.46 9.63 -1.38
CA ARG A 274 18.71 10.87 -2.11
C ARG A 274 18.62 10.66 -3.63
N ASP A 275 19.17 9.57 -4.13
CA ASP A 275 19.14 9.21 -5.55
C ASP A 275 17.72 8.87 -6.00
N ALA A 276 16.96 8.12 -5.19
CA ALA A 276 15.57 7.80 -5.46
C ALA A 276 14.70 9.08 -5.51
N ALA A 277 14.86 9.98 -4.54
CA ALA A 277 14.14 11.25 -4.50
C ALA A 277 14.51 12.16 -5.69
N SER A 278 15.80 12.22 -6.04
CA SER A 278 16.25 12.97 -7.23
C SER A 278 15.70 12.40 -8.53
N SER A 279 15.61 11.06 -8.63
CA SER A 279 15.01 10.39 -9.78
C SER A 279 13.51 10.66 -9.86
N LEU A 280 12.82 10.72 -8.72
CA LEU A 280 11.42 11.09 -8.64
C LEU A 280 11.19 12.54 -9.11
N LEU A 281 12.07 13.50 -8.76
CA LEU A 281 12.01 14.86 -9.28
C LEU A 281 12.17 14.91 -10.81
N ARG A 282 13.18 14.22 -11.35
CA ARG A 282 13.41 14.11 -12.81
C ARG A 282 12.27 13.44 -13.57
N LEU A 283 11.42 12.67 -12.90
CA LEU A 283 10.25 12.07 -13.51
C LEU A 283 9.17 13.11 -13.84
N MET A 284 9.29 14.31 -13.26
CA MET A 284 8.34 15.42 -13.34
C MET A 284 8.96 16.70 -13.93
N GLU A 285 10.28 16.89 -13.84
CA GLU A 285 11.06 17.98 -14.47
C GLU A 285 11.66 17.56 -15.81
#